data_AF-A0A2V9KV15-F1
#
_entry.id   AF-A0A2V9KV15-F1
#
_cell.length_a   1.000
_cell.length_b   1.000
_cell.length_c   1.000
_cell.angle_alpha   90.00
_cell.angle_beta   90.00
_cell.angle_gamma   90.00
#
_symmetry.space_group_name_H-M   'P 1'
#
loop_
_entity.id
_entity.type
_entity.pdbx_description
1 polymer ?
#
loop_
_entity_poly.entity_id
_entity_poly.type
_entity_poly.pdbx_seq_one_letter_code
_entity_poly.pdbx_strand_id
1 'polypeptide(L)'
;MPPRTLIDDSYAVNSANDGPYGDALMTELIPYVEERFRVIRQPYARVLWGGSTGGWESLALQVYHPDFFGSAWIFFPDSVDFRRYDLVNIYDDENAFSVPGHEWSVPERSIMRQTDGQPEVTVREFSQLEATLGSKGRSGQQLEAWEAVYGPVGDGGYPRPLWDKMTGKIDHDVAAYMRDHGYDLRYYVETNWPRIGPHLVGKLHFYCGDMDNYYLNLAVYLLEDFLENTKNPYYAGSFEYGRPMKGHGWMPMSLSELVQAMAEHITREAPPGEDAKAWRY
;
A
#
# COMPACT_ATOMS: atom_id res chain seq x y z
N MET A 1 15.58 21.46 14.05
CA MET A 1 15.28 21.09 12.65
C MET A 1 14.23 20.01 12.73
N PRO A 2 13.12 20.09 11.97
CA PRO A 2 12.22 18.95 11.84
C PRO A 2 13.01 17.74 11.30
N PRO A 3 12.65 16.49 11.63
CA PRO A 3 13.29 15.33 11.06
C PRO A 3 13.18 15.45 9.55
N ARG A 4 14.32 15.39 8.86
CA ARG A 4 14.34 15.23 7.42
C ARG A 4 13.84 13.80 7.21
N THR A 5 12.77 13.60 6.43
CA THR A 5 12.35 12.25 6.04
C THR A 5 13.56 11.47 5.55
N LEU A 6 13.67 10.21 5.97
CA LEU A 6 14.79 9.39 5.53
C LEU A 6 14.65 9.03 4.03
N ILE A 7 13.44 9.19 3.49
CA ILE A 7 13.04 8.93 2.11
C ILE A 7 12.29 10.15 1.54
N ASP A 8 12.18 10.23 0.21
CA ASP A 8 11.46 11.30 -0.50
C ASP A 8 9.92 11.25 -0.32
N ASP A 9 9.39 10.12 0.16
CA ASP A 9 7.95 9.89 0.38
C ASP A 9 7.66 9.57 1.86
N SER A 10 6.54 10.09 2.37
CA SER A 10 6.06 9.95 3.74
C SER A 10 5.04 8.81 3.95
N TYR A 11 4.56 8.19 2.87
CA TYR A 11 3.53 7.14 2.90
C TYR A 11 2.20 7.56 3.54
N ALA A 12 1.99 8.86 3.74
CA ALA A 12 0.80 9.47 4.35
C ALA A 12 0.38 8.87 5.71
N VAL A 13 1.29 8.19 6.42
CA VAL A 13 1.03 7.51 7.70
C VAL A 13 2.03 7.94 8.77
N ASN A 14 1.72 7.66 10.03
CA ASN A 14 2.69 7.84 11.10
C ASN A 14 3.71 6.69 11.05
N SER A 15 4.99 7.04 11.05
CA SER A 15 6.11 6.09 11.12
C SER A 15 7.03 6.44 12.29
N ALA A 16 7.63 5.42 12.88
CA ALA A 16 8.64 5.60 13.92
C ALA A 16 9.92 6.27 13.37
N ASN A 17 10.25 6.08 12.09
CA ASN A 17 11.45 6.65 11.48
C ASN A 17 11.17 7.97 10.74
N ASP A 18 10.03 8.11 10.07
CA ASP A 18 9.72 9.30 9.26
C ASP A 18 8.90 10.35 10.01
N GLY A 19 8.24 9.96 11.11
CA GLY A 19 7.46 10.84 11.96
C GLY A 19 5.96 10.84 11.66
N PRO A 20 5.21 11.79 12.24
CA PRO A 20 3.75 11.72 12.31
C PRO A 20 3.07 12.33 11.07
N TYR A 21 3.40 11.85 9.87
CA TYR A 21 2.86 12.39 8.62
C TYR A 21 1.36 12.16 8.44
N GLY A 22 0.83 11.06 8.96
CA GLY A 22 -0.61 10.82 9.03
C GLY A 22 -1.32 11.88 9.88
N ASP A 23 -0.77 12.22 11.04
CA ASP A 23 -1.33 13.28 11.89
C ASP A 23 -1.26 14.64 11.20
N ALA A 24 -0.12 14.96 10.58
CA ALA A 24 0.04 16.21 9.85
C ALA A 24 -0.96 16.32 8.68
N LEU A 25 -1.18 15.23 7.94
CA LEU A 25 -2.17 15.19 6.86
C LEU A 25 -3.59 15.44 7.39
N MET A 26 -3.98 14.70 8.44
CA MET A 26 -5.35 14.68 8.95
C MET A 26 -5.71 15.93 9.76
N THR A 27 -4.75 16.51 10.50
CA THR A 27 -5.00 17.58 11.46
C THR A 27 -4.50 18.95 11.01
N GLU A 28 -3.59 19.01 10.03
CA GLU A 28 -3.03 20.27 9.53
C GLU A 28 -3.41 20.50 8.06
N LEU A 29 -3.00 19.61 7.14
CA LEU A 29 -3.14 19.84 5.70
C LEU A 29 -4.59 19.83 5.22
N ILE A 30 -5.34 18.77 5.52
CA ILE A 30 -6.74 18.67 5.06
C ILE A 30 -7.59 19.81 5.65
N PRO A 31 -7.53 20.11 6.96
CA PRO A 31 -8.25 21.27 7.52
C PRO A 31 -7.85 22.60 6.87
N TYR A 32 -6.56 22.83 6.63
CA TYR A 32 -6.08 24.05 5.98
C TYR A 32 -6.67 24.25 4.57
N VAL A 33 -6.72 23.17 3.78
CA VAL A 33 -7.33 23.19 2.44
C VAL A 33 -8.83 23.43 2.53
N GLU A 34 -9.53 22.72 3.41
CA GLU A 34 -10.98 22.84 3.58
C GLU A 34 -11.43 24.21 4.10
N GLU A 35 -10.58 24.94 4.80
CA GLU A 35 -10.84 26.32 5.26
C GLU A 35 -10.64 27.37 4.15
N ARG A 36 -9.75 27.11 3.19
CA ARG A 36 -9.33 28.10 2.18
C ARG A 36 -10.02 27.94 0.85
N PHE A 37 -10.43 26.72 0.53
CA PHE A 37 -11.07 26.40 -0.73
C PHE A 37 -12.51 25.97 -0.48
N ARG A 38 -13.36 26.16 -1.49
CA ARG A 38 -14.74 25.69 -1.42
C ARG A 38 -14.74 24.19 -1.58
N VAL A 39 -14.67 23.46 -0.47
CA VAL A 39 -14.68 21.99 -0.40
C VAL A 39 -15.93 21.51 0.34
N ILE A 40 -16.55 20.41 -0.11
CA ILE A 40 -17.56 19.71 0.70
C ILE A 40 -16.82 18.94 1.78
N ARG A 41 -16.92 19.40 3.03
CA ARG A 41 -16.23 18.83 4.20
C ARG A 41 -16.95 17.60 4.77
N GLN A 42 -17.39 16.69 3.89
CA GLN A 42 -18.18 15.51 4.26
C GLN A 42 -17.55 14.23 3.69
N PRO A 43 -17.68 13.08 4.37
CA PRO A 43 -17.03 11.84 3.95
C PRO A 43 -17.33 11.45 2.50
N TYR A 44 -18.60 11.56 2.05
CA TYR A 44 -19.01 11.22 0.68
C TYR A 44 -18.29 12.02 -0.41
N ALA A 45 -17.68 13.17 -0.07
CA ALA A 45 -16.95 14.04 -0.99
C ALA A 45 -15.42 13.99 -0.80
N ARG A 46 -14.92 13.22 0.18
CA ARG A 46 -13.49 12.98 0.38
C ARG A 46 -13.13 11.62 -0.21
N VAL A 47 -12.65 11.63 -1.45
CA VAL A 47 -12.26 10.41 -2.18
C VAL A 47 -10.75 10.31 -2.31
N LEU A 48 -10.25 9.09 -2.35
CA LEU A 48 -8.83 8.77 -2.45
C LEU A 48 -8.55 8.06 -3.77
N TRP A 49 -7.41 8.35 -4.37
CA TRP A 49 -6.88 7.52 -5.45
C TRP A 49 -5.36 7.55 -5.42
N GLY A 50 -4.75 6.45 -5.84
CA GLY A 50 -3.31 6.39 -6.04
C GLY A 50 -2.87 5.10 -6.68
N GLY A 51 -1.69 5.16 -7.30
CA GLY A 51 -1.00 4.02 -7.90
C GLY A 51 0.28 3.69 -7.15
N SER A 52 0.71 2.42 -7.17
CA SER A 52 1.99 2.00 -6.56
C SER A 52 2.01 2.33 -5.06
N THR A 53 3.04 2.99 -4.53
CA THR A 53 3.05 3.54 -3.16
C THR A 53 1.78 4.32 -2.84
N GLY A 54 1.33 5.23 -3.71
CA GLY A 54 0.08 5.98 -3.51
C GLY A 54 -1.19 5.11 -3.48
N GLY A 55 -1.14 3.92 -4.09
CA GLY A 55 -2.20 2.92 -3.97
C GLY A 55 -2.25 2.32 -2.58
N TRP A 56 -1.09 2.01 -2.00
CA TRP A 56 -0.98 1.56 -0.62
C TRP A 56 -1.42 2.67 0.35
N GLU A 57 -0.98 3.92 0.14
CA GLU A 57 -1.40 5.08 0.95
C GLU A 57 -2.93 5.27 0.92
N SER A 58 -3.52 5.18 -0.28
CA SER A 58 -4.97 5.31 -0.46
C SER A 58 -5.74 4.23 0.30
N LEU A 59 -5.25 2.99 0.28
CA LEU A 59 -5.84 1.92 1.07
C LEU A 59 -5.66 2.18 2.57
N ALA A 60 -4.45 2.51 3.01
CA ALA A 60 -4.13 2.77 4.42
C ALA A 60 -5.01 3.87 5.00
N LEU A 61 -5.09 5.04 4.34
CA LEU A 61 -5.95 6.15 4.76
C LEU A 61 -7.42 5.74 4.83
N GLN A 62 -7.92 4.99 3.84
CA GLN A 62 -9.31 4.53 3.81
C GLN A 62 -9.63 3.56 4.94
N VAL A 63 -8.72 2.63 5.29
CA VAL A 63 -8.98 1.61 6.32
C VAL A 63 -8.69 2.12 7.74
N TYR A 64 -7.78 3.07 7.90
CA TYR A 64 -7.50 3.73 9.19
C TYR A 64 -8.55 4.79 9.53
N HIS A 65 -9.11 5.45 8.52
CA HIS A 65 -10.11 6.52 8.70
C HIS A 65 -11.38 6.27 7.86
N PRO A 66 -12.08 5.13 8.05
CA PRO A 66 -13.17 4.71 7.18
C PRO A 66 -14.41 5.61 7.25
N ASP A 67 -14.56 6.38 8.33
CA ASP A 67 -15.60 7.39 8.50
C ASP A 67 -15.24 8.74 7.91
N PHE A 68 -13.95 9.00 7.67
CA PHE A 68 -13.49 10.28 7.16
C PHE A 68 -13.47 10.33 5.63
N PHE A 69 -13.07 9.22 5.01
CA PHE A 69 -13.02 9.06 3.55
C PHE A 69 -14.20 8.23 3.02
N GLY A 70 -14.75 8.65 1.89
CA GLY A 70 -15.98 8.14 1.31
C GLY A 70 -15.79 7.01 0.30
N SER A 71 -14.63 6.92 -0.35
CA SER A 71 -14.24 5.81 -1.24
C SER A 71 -12.78 5.95 -1.66
N ALA A 72 -12.16 4.83 -2.05
CA ALA A 72 -10.80 4.74 -2.54
C ALA A 72 -10.72 3.92 -3.83
N TRP A 73 -10.01 4.48 -4.83
CA TRP A 73 -9.61 3.80 -6.06
C TRP A 73 -8.12 3.45 -5.98
N ILE A 74 -7.83 2.19 -5.73
CA ILE A 74 -6.50 1.66 -5.42
C ILE A 74 -5.93 0.98 -6.66
N PHE A 75 -4.82 1.50 -7.18
CA PHE A 75 -4.18 0.98 -8.38
C PHE A 75 -2.84 0.33 -8.04
N PHE A 76 -2.65 -0.93 -8.42
CA PHE A 76 -1.39 -1.69 -8.33
C PHE A 76 -0.55 -1.33 -7.10
N PRO A 77 -1.12 -1.45 -5.88
CA PRO A 77 -0.52 -0.90 -4.67
C PRO A 77 0.76 -1.66 -4.30
N ASP A 78 1.65 -1.03 -3.53
CA ASP A 78 2.69 -1.75 -2.79
C ASP A 78 2.06 -2.89 -1.96
N SER A 79 2.87 -3.87 -1.56
CA SER A 79 2.39 -5.10 -0.94
C SER A 79 1.42 -4.84 0.21
N VAL A 80 0.15 -5.19 0.00
CA VAL A 80 -0.91 -5.01 1.01
C VAL A 80 -0.99 -6.18 2.00
N ASP A 81 -0.27 -7.27 1.74
CA ASP A 81 -0.18 -8.47 2.57
C ASP A 81 1.28 -8.92 2.59
N PHE A 82 1.92 -8.95 3.76
CA PHE A 82 3.36 -9.19 3.85
C PHE A 82 3.73 -10.69 3.80
N ARG A 83 2.76 -11.60 3.65
CA ARG A 83 3.03 -12.95 3.12
C ARG A 83 3.43 -12.90 1.64
N ARG A 84 3.21 -11.75 0.99
CA ARG A 84 3.63 -11.40 -0.37
C ARG A 84 4.28 -10.02 -0.37
N TYR A 85 5.37 -9.90 0.37
CA TYR A 85 6.29 -8.76 0.28
C TYR A 85 7.12 -8.95 -0.99
N ASP A 86 6.56 -8.49 -2.11
CA ASP A 86 6.80 -9.05 -3.44
C ASP A 86 6.60 -10.59 -3.45
N LEU A 87 7.65 -11.36 -3.71
CA LEU A 87 7.65 -12.83 -3.66
C LEU A 87 8.05 -13.42 -2.30
N VAL A 88 8.43 -12.61 -1.32
CA VAL A 88 8.91 -13.06 0.00
C VAL A 88 7.73 -13.17 0.97
N ASN A 89 7.65 -14.27 1.71
CA ASN A 89 6.80 -14.34 2.88
C ASN A 89 7.65 -13.99 4.11
N ILE A 90 7.61 -12.74 4.54
CA ILE A 90 8.54 -12.22 5.56
C ILE A 90 8.26 -12.77 6.97
N TYR A 91 7.15 -13.48 7.14
CA TYR A 91 6.79 -14.11 8.41
C TYR A 91 7.33 -15.54 8.55
N ASP A 92 7.34 -16.31 7.46
CA ASP A 92 7.67 -17.75 7.50
C ASP A 92 9.01 -18.08 6.82
N ASP A 93 9.46 -17.27 5.87
CA ASP A 93 10.72 -17.54 5.17
C ASP A 93 11.92 -17.22 6.08
N GLU A 94 12.92 -18.09 6.08
CA GLU A 94 14.20 -17.83 6.76
C GLU A 94 15.10 -16.84 5.97
N ASN A 95 14.88 -16.77 4.65
CA ASN A 95 15.76 -16.05 3.73
C ASN A 95 14.98 -15.38 2.58
N ALA A 96 15.20 -14.08 2.39
CA ALA A 96 14.57 -13.28 1.34
C ALA A 96 15.08 -13.59 -0.07
N PHE A 97 16.29 -14.15 -0.21
CA PHE A 97 16.92 -14.37 -1.52
C PHE A 97 16.62 -15.75 -2.11
N SER A 98 16.37 -16.74 -1.27
CA SER A 98 16.19 -18.13 -1.70
C SER A 98 14.77 -18.62 -1.50
N VAL A 99 14.29 -19.46 -2.43
CA VAL A 99 12.99 -20.13 -2.30
C VAL A 99 13.13 -21.31 -1.31
N PRO A 100 12.25 -21.44 -0.29
CA PRO A 100 12.31 -22.55 0.65
C PRO A 100 11.94 -23.89 -0.02
N GLY A 101 12.35 -25.01 0.60
CA GLY A 101 11.96 -26.36 0.15
C GLY A 101 12.80 -26.95 -0.98
N HIS A 102 13.96 -26.37 -1.30
CA HIS A 102 14.90 -26.86 -2.31
C HIS A 102 16.25 -27.24 -1.68
N GLU A 103 16.82 -28.39 -2.05
CA GLU A 103 18.09 -28.89 -1.48
C GLU A 103 19.30 -28.81 -2.46
N TRP A 104 19.10 -29.11 -3.75
CA TRP A 104 20.22 -29.28 -4.71
C TRP A 104 20.32 -28.16 -5.75
N SER A 105 19.25 -27.39 -5.93
CA SER A 105 19.17 -26.28 -6.88
C SER A 105 18.21 -25.24 -6.31
N VAL A 106 18.70 -24.51 -5.31
CA VAL A 106 17.94 -23.48 -4.61
C VAL A 106 17.75 -22.30 -5.57
N PRO A 107 16.53 -22.03 -6.07
CA PRO A 107 16.29 -20.90 -6.94
C PRO A 107 16.47 -19.59 -6.18
N GLU A 108 17.05 -18.59 -6.84
CA GLU A 108 16.99 -17.20 -6.38
C GLU A 108 15.58 -16.65 -6.64
N ARG A 109 15.12 -15.82 -5.70
CA ARG A 109 13.84 -15.14 -5.79
C ARG A 109 13.99 -13.86 -6.61
N SER A 110 13.05 -13.62 -7.52
CA SER A 110 12.97 -12.39 -8.30
C SER A 110 12.20 -11.30 -7.55
N ILE A 111 12.61 -10.05 -7.74
CA ILE A 111 11.86 -8.86 -7.30
C ILE A 111 11.22 -8.13 -8.48
N MET A 112 11.76 -8.32 -9.70
CA MET A 112 11.20 -7.74 -10.92
C MET A 112 11.03 -8.76 -12.04
N ARG A 113 9.99 -8.57 -12.86
CA ARG A 113 9.74 -9.28 -14.12
C ARG A 113 9.22 -8.35 -15.21
N GLN A 114 9.37 -8.80 -16.45
CA GLN A 114 8.64 -8.27 -17.60
C GLN A 114 7.18 -8.76 -17.62
N THR A 115 6.35 -8.10 -18.43
CA THR A 115 4.91 -8.43 -18.54
C THR A 115 4.62 -9.75 -19.24
N ASP A 116 5.63 -10.36 -19.88
CA ASP A 116 5.58 -11.73 -20.41
C ASP A 116 5.99 -12.80 -19.37
N GLY A 117 6.37 -12.37 -18.17
CA GLY A 117 6.79 -13.24 -17.07
C GLY A 117 8.30 -13.47 -16.97
N GLN A 118 9.11 -12.94 -17.90
CA GLN A 118 10.57 -13.08 -17.86
C GLN A 118 11.13 -12.38 -16.61
N PRO A 119 11.81 -13.10 -15.68
CA PRO A 119 12.47 -12.47 -14.54
C PRO A 119 13.63 -11.57 -14.97
N GLU A 120 13.82 -10.45 -14.26
CA GLU A 120 14.86 -9.45 -14.58
C GLU A 120 15.87 -9.24 -13.47
N VAL A 121 15.39 -9.03 -12.24
CA VAL A 121 16.23 -8.70 -11.09
C VAL A 121 15.89 -9.62 -9.93
N THR A 122 16.90 -10.15 -9.27
CA THR A 122 16.75 -10.93 -8.03
C THR A 122 16.63 -10.02 -6.81
N VAL A 123 15.96 -10.51 -5.75
CA VAL A 123 15.90 -9.82 -4.45
C VAL A 123 17.32 -9.55 -3.93
N ARG A 124 18.25 -10.49 -4.14
CA ARG A 124 19.67 -10.33 -3.75
C ARG A 124 20.33 -9.16 -4.47
N GLU A 125 20.23 -9.10 -5.80
CA GLU A 125 20.84 -8.03 -6.59
C GLU A 125 20.29 -6.66 -6.19
N PHE A 126 18.98 -6.53 -6.02
CA PHE A 126 18.36 -5.28 -5.60
C PHE A 126 18.76 -4.89 -4.16
N SER A 127 18.75 -5.84 -3.24
CA SER A 127 19.18 -5.63 -1.85
C SER A 127 20.65 -5.18 -1.75
N GLN A 128 21.55 -5.77 -2.54
CA GLN A 128 22.97 -5.40 -2.54
C GLN A 128 23.24 -4.06 -3.25
N LEU A 129 22.43 -3.74 -4.26
CA LEU A 129 22.43 -2.42 -4.89
C LEU A 129 22.09 -1.35 -3.85
N GLU A 130 20.99 -1.51 -3.10
CA GLU A 130 20.60 -0.55 -2.07
C GLU A 130 21.68 -0.35 -1.00
N ALA A 131 22.29 -1.45 -0.54
CA ALA A 131 23.39 -1.40 0.43
C ALA A 131 24.61 -0.61 -0.07
N THR A 132 24.77 -0.47 -1.38
CA THR A 132 25.84 0.31 -2.01
C THR A 132 25.45 1.78 -2.21
N LEU A 133 24.17 2.05 -2.50
CA LEU A 133 23.67 3.39 -2.81
C LEU A 133 23.65 4.32 -1.59
N GLY A 134 23.39 3.78 -0.40
CA GLY A 134 23.32 4.57 0.81
C GLY A 134 23.62 3.75 2.06
N SER A 135 24.26 4.39 3.04
CA SER A 135 24.42 3.77 4.36
C SER A 135 23.21 4.10 5.23
N LYS A 136 22.83 3.15 6.09
CA LYS A 136 21.84 3.32 7.17
C LYS A 136 20.43 3.65 6.68
N GLY A 137 19.88 2.89 5.73
CA GLY A 137 18.48 3.09 5.30
C GLY A 137 18.29 4.33 4.44
N ARG A 138 19.26 4.67 3.58
CA ARG A 138 19.28 5.91 2.77
C ARG A 138 19.67 5.67 1.31
N SER A 139 19.39 4.47 0.80
CA SER A 139 19.57 4.12 -0.62
C SER A 139 18.72 5.01 -1.54
N GLY A 140 17.59 5.53 -1.02
CA GLY A 140 16.57 6.23 -1.80
C GLY A 140 15.79 5.29 -2.71
N GLN A 141 15.78 3.99 -2.41
CA GLN A 141 15.09 2.94 -3.16
C GLN A 141 14.04 2.24 -2.27
N GLN A 142 13.28 1.33 -2.88
CA GLN A 142 12.03 0.82 -2.32
C GLN A 142 12.18 -0.02 -1.04
N LEU A 143 13.20 -0.88 -0.92
CA LEU A 143 13.32 -1.77 0.24
C LEU A 143 13.62 -0.98 1.51
N GLU A 144 14.60 -0.07 1.45
CA GLU A 144 14.89 0.83 2.56
C GLU A 144 13.77 1.86 2.78
N ALA A 145 12.96 2.16 1.73
CA ALA A 145 11.77 2.97 1.91
C ALA A 145 10.77 2.30 2.85
N TRP A 146 10.42 1.05 2.55
CA TRP A 146 9.52 0.27 3.39
C TRP A 146 10.10 -0.03 4.78
N GLU A 147 11.42 -0.22 4.91
CA GLU A 147 12.06 -0.38 6.23
C GLU A 147 11.92 0.86 7.10
N ALA A 148 12.02 2.07 6.55
CA ALA A 148 11.80 3.28 7.34
C ALA A 148 10.31 3.48 7.67
N VAL A 149 9.41 3.26 6.72
CA VAL A 149 7.98 3.50 6.94
C VAL A 149 7.39 2.48 7.89
N TYR A 150 7.64 1.19 7.66
CA TYR A 150 6.98 0.10 8.38
C TYR A 150 7.79 -0.41 9.59
N GLY A 151 9.12 -0.29 9.52
CA GLY A 151 10.02 -0.91 10.48
C GLY A 151 10.22 -0.10 11.76
N PRO A 152 10.79 -0.72 12.81
CA PRO A 152 11.16 -0.01 14.03
C PRO A 152 12.43 0.82 13.82
N VAL A 153 12.64 1.78 14.72
CA VAL A 153 13.93 2.47 14.85
C VAL A 153 14.93 1.51 15.49
N GLY A 154 16.02 1.22 14.78
CA GLY A 154 17.15 0.43 15.23
C GLY A 154 18.23 1.24 15.95
N ASP A 155 19.36 0.58 16.18
CA ASP A 155 20.49 1.17 16.90
C ASP A 155 21.04 2.40 16.17
N GLY A 156 21.31 3.45 16.93
CA GLY A 156 21.82 4.71 16.38
C GLY A 156 20.78 5.58 15.67
N GLY A 157 19.49 5.26 15.78
CA GLY A 157 18.39 6.11 15.32
C GLY A 157 18.04 5.97 13.84
N TYR A 158 18.32 4.81 13.24
CA TYR A 158 18.04 4.51 11.82
C TYR A 158 17.11 3.31 11.70
N PRO A 159 16.39 3.15 10.58
CA PRO A 159 15.52 2.00 10.36
C PRO A 159 16.27 0.69 10.58
N ARG A 160 15.66 -0.24 11.31
CA ARG A 160 16.20 -1.59 11.43
C ARG A 160 15.89 -2.34 10.13
N PRO A 161 16.90 -2.91 9.43
CA PRO A 161 16.66 -3.66 8.21
C PRO A 161 15.76 -4.87 8.45
N LEU A 162 14.86 -5.17 7.50
CA LEU A 162 13.99 -6.35 7.57
C LEU A 162 14.76 -7.64 7.31
N TRP A 163 15.86 -7.56 6.56
CA TRP A 163 16.81 -8.64 6.39
C TRP A 163 18.22 -8.11 6.29
N ASP A 164 19.19 -8.98 6.56
CA ASP A 164 20.59 -8.69 6.28
C ASP A 164 20.78 -8.54 4.76
N LYS A 165 21.20 -7.34 4.32
CA LYS A 165 21.24 -6.98 2.89
C LYS A 165 22.23 -7.82 2.06
N MET A 166 23.16 -8.53 2.70
CA MET A 166 24.19 -9.33 2.01
C MET A 166 23.83 -10.82 1.97
N THR A 167 23.19 -11.33 3.01
CA THR A 167 22.87 -12.75 3.19
C THR A 167 21.41 -13.07 2.94
N GLY A 168 20.50 -12.10 3.08
CA GLY A 168 19.07 -12.24 2.93
C GLY A 168 18.39 -12.84 4.15
N LYS A 169 19.11 -13.09 5.24
CA LYS A 169 18.52 -13.62 6.47
C LYS A 169 17.49 -12.64 7.02
N ILE A 170 16.26 -13.09 7.17
CA ILE A 170 15.14 -12.26 7.62
C ILE A 170 15.22 -12.07 9.15
N ASP A 171 14.93 -10.85 9.60
CA ASP A 171 14.68 -10.52 11.00
C ASP A 171 13.17 -10.57 11.26
N HIS A 172 12.69 -11.70 11.81
CA HIS A 172 11.27 -11.90 12.09
C HIS A 172 10.72 -10.98 13.18
N ASP A 173 11.56 -10.40 14.04
CA ASP A 173 11.10 -9.40 15.01
C ASP A 173 10.72 -8.09 14.30
N VAL A 174 11.46 -7.73 13.23
CA VAL A 174 11.10 -6.59 12.37
C VAL A 174 9.82 -6.88 11.61
N ALA A 175 9.68 -8.08 11.01
CA ALA A 175 8.45 -8.47 10.33
C ALA A 175 7.23 -8.44 11.27
N ALA A 176 7.37 -8.97 12.48
CA ALA A 176 6.32 -8.92 13.50
C ALA A 176 5.98 -7.49 13.91
N TYR A 177 6.99 -6.62 14.09
CA TYR A 177 6.76 -5.20 14.36
C TYR A 177 5.93 -4.55 13.25
N MET A 178 6.29 -4.76 11.98
CA MET A 178 5.59 -4.20 10.82
C MET A 178 4.10 -4.60 10.81
N ARG A 179 3.81 -5.89 11.07
CA ARG A 179 2.44 -6.41 11.20
C ARG A 179 1.68 -5.77 12.36
N ASP A 180 2.28 -5.81 13.55
CA ASP A 180 1.61 -5.45 14.81
C ASP A 180 1.36 -3.94 14.92
N HIS A 181 2.10 -3.13 14.16
CA HIS A 181 1.90 -1.68 14.04
C HIS A 181 0.99 -1.29 12.86
N GLY A 182 0.38 -2.28 12.20
CA GLY A 182 -0.72 -2.08 11.24
C GLY A 182 -0.30 -1.94 9.78
N TYR A 183 0.99 -2.00 9.45
CA TYR A 183 1.46 -1.76 8.08
C TYR A 183 1.15 -2.92 7.10
N ASP A 184 0.94 -4.14 7.61
CA ASP A 184 0.29 -5.20 6.84
C ASP A 184 -1.21 -4.91 6.76
N LEU A 185 -1.64 -4.23 5.69
CA LEU A 185 -3.01 -3.74 5.55
C LEU A 185 -4.04 -4.88 5.48
N ARG A 186 -3.71 -6.03 4.88
CA ARG A 186 -4.57 -7.21 4.85
C ARG A 186 -4.79 -7.72 6.27
N TYR A 187 -3.72 -7.88 7.07
CA TYR A 187 -3.83 -8.31 8.46
C TYR A 187 -4.58 -7.28 9.32
N TYR A 188 -4.31 -5.98 9.12
CA TYR A 188 -5.04 -4.90 9.79
C TYR A 188 -6.53 -4.97 9.51
N VAL A 189 -6.92 -5.06 8.23
CA VAL A 189 -8.33 -5.13 7.82
C VAL A 189 -8.99 -6.37 8.40
N GLU A 190 -8.37 -7.54 8.32
CA GLU A 190 -8.92 -8.79 8.88
C GLU A 190 -9.18 -8.67 10.39
N THR A 191 -8.17 -8.22 11.13
CA THR A 191 -8.26 -8.11 12.59
C THR A 191 -9.29 -7.07 13.04
N ASN A 192 -9.45 -6.00 12.25
CA ASN A 192 -10.34 -4.88 12.59
C ASN A 192 -11.70 -4.94 11.90
N TRP A 193 -11.96 -5.93 11.04
CA TRP A 193 -13.17 -5.99 10.22
C TRP A 193 -14.49 -5.81 11.00
N PRO A 194 -14.67 -6.42 12.20
CA PRO A 194 -15.89 -6.21 12.98
C PRO A 194 -16.15 -4.74 13.34
N ARG A 195 -15.09 -3.92 13.42
CA ARG A 195 -15.15 -2.49 13.74
C ARG A 195 -15.24 -1.63 12.48
N ILE A 196 -14.38 -1.88 11.48
CA ILE A 196 -14.26 -0.98 10.32
C ILE A 196 -15.11 -1.41 9.12
N GLY A 197 -15.43 -2.69 9.00
CA GLY A 197 -16.20 -3.27 7.89
C GLY A 197 -17.53 -2.55 7.62
N PRO A 198 -18.36 -2.23 8.64
CA PRO A 198 -19.60 -1.47 8.46
C PRO A 198 -19.41 -0.11 7.76
N HIS A 199 -18.22 0.48 7.88
CA HIS A 199 -17.89 1.79 7.34
C HIS A 199 -17.14 1.71 6.00
N LEU A 200 -16.85 0.51 5.51
CA LEU A 200 -16.10 0.24 4.28
C LEU A 200 -16.95 -0.39 3.16
N VAL A 201 -18.22 -0.72 3.43
CA VAL A 201 -19.12 -1.34 2.46
C VAL A 201 -19.21 -0.47 1.19
N GLY A 202 -18.79 -1.03 0.05
CA GLY A 202 -18.87 -0.37 -1.25
C GLY A 202 -17.78 0.70 -1.52
N LYS A 203 -16.76 0.81 -0.66
CA LYS A 203 -15.77 1.90 -0.73
C LYS A 203 -14.41 1.52 -1.32
N LEU A 204 -14.15 0.23 -1.52
CA LEU A 204 -12.83 -0.26 -1.93
C LEU A 204 -12.86 -0.75 -3.38
N HIS A 205 -12.13 -0.06 -4.27
CA HIS A 205 -12.04 -0.40 -5.69
C HIS A 205 -10.60 -0.65 -6.09
N PHE A 206 -10.24 -1.90 -6.39
CA PHE A 206 -8.88 -2.30 -6.72
C PHE A 206 -8.71 -2.56 -8.22
N TYR A 207 -7.57 -2.10 -8.76
CA TYR A 207 -7.18 -2.28 -10.15
C TYR A 207 -5.71 -2.71 -10.22
N CYS A 208 -5.40 -3.88 -10.78
CA CYS A 208 -4.03 -4.35 -10.84
C CYS A 208 -3.75 -5.17 -12.10
N GLY A 209 -2.56 -5.04 -12.69
CA GLY A 209 -2.17 -5.89 -13.81
C GLY A 209 -1.90 -7.32 -13.37
N ASP A 210 -2.31 -8.32 -14.17
CA ASP A 210 -2.03 -9.73 -13.84
C ASP A 210 -0.56 -10.13 -13.92
N MET A 211 0.23 -9.29 -14.59
CA MET A 211 1.68 -9.40 -14.75
C MET A 211 2.39 -8.17 -14.18
N ASP A 212 1.94 -7.67 -13.03
CA ASP A 212 2.61 -6.59 -12.30
C ASP A 212 4.13 -6.85 -12.22
N ASN A 213 4.92 -5.83 -12.55
CA ASN A 213 6.36 -5.96 -12.72
C ASN A 213 7.09 -6.31 -11.42
N TYR A 214 6.50 -5.99 -10.26
CA TYR A 214 7.06 -6.23 -8.93
C TYR A 214 6.35 -7.37 -8.19
N TYR A 215 5.49 -8.14 -8.87
CA TYR A 215 4.68 -9.22 -8.28
C TYR A 215 3.66 -8.75 -7.23
N LEU A 216 3.37 -7.45 -7.15
CA LEU A 216 2.48 -6.86 -6.14
C LEU A 216 1.03 -7.36 -6.25
N ASN A 217 0.64 -7.79 -7.45
CA ASN A 217 -0.67 -8.39 -7.69
C ASN A 217 -0.95 -9.62 -6.80
N LEU A 218 0.09 -10.33 -6.34
CA LEU A 218 -0.06 -11.49 -5.48
C LEU A 218 -0.57 -11.14 -4.07
N ALA A 219 -0.16 -10.00 -3.53
CA ALA A 219 -0.68 -9.50 -2.26
C ALA A 219 -2.15 -9.07 -2.39
N VAL A 220 -2.50 -8.47 -3.54
CA VAL A 220 -3.88 -8.06 -3.85
C VAL A 220 -4.82 -9.27 -3.90
N TYR A 221 -4.40 -10.40 -4.50
CA TYR A 221 -5.19 -11.63 -4.49
C TYR A 221 -5.50 -12.14 -3.06
N LEU A 222 -4.53 -12.05 -2.14
CA LEU A 222 -4.74 -12.48 -0.75
C LEU A 222 -5.71 -11.57 0.02
N LEU A 223 -5.70 -10.27 -0.31
CA LEU A 223 -6.66 -9.32 0.24
C LEU A 223 -8.07 -9.55 -0.33
N GLU A 224 -8.18 -9.79 -1.65
CA GLU A 224 -9.43 -10.15 -2.31
C GLU A 224 -10.05 -11.41 -1.71
N ASP A 225 -9.27 -12.48 -1.58
CA ASP A 225 -9.69 -13.74 -0.98
C ASP A 225 -10.28 -13.53 0.42
N PHE A 226 -9.66 -12.65 1.23
CA PHE A 226 -10.22 -12.28 2.54
C PHE A 226 -11.54 -11.51 2.40
N LEU A 227 -11.56 -10.44 1.60
CA LEU A 227 -12.72 -9.54 1.49
C LEU A 227 -13.96 -10.24 0.92
N GLU A 228 -13.81 -11.10 -0.10
CA GLU A 228 -14.89 -11.91 -0.69
C GLU A 228 -15.57 -12.85 0.33
N ASN A 229 -14.82 -13.25 1.36
CA ASN A 229 -15.31 -14.12 2.42
C ASN A 229 -15.92 -13.37 3.62
N THR A 230 -15.93 -12.04 3.62
CA THR A 230 -16.62 -11.25 4.65
C THR A 230 -18.13 -11.42 4.54
N LYS A 231 -18.86 -11.55 5.67
CA LYS A 231 -20.33 -11.73 5.67
C LYS A 231 -21.09 -10.78 6.58
N ASN A 232 -20.42 -10.15 7.55
CA ASN A 232 -21.05 -9.25 8.53
C ASN A 232 -20.18 -8.00 8.77
N PRO A 233 -20.20 -7.01 7.86
CA PRO A 233 -20.85 -7.01 6.55
C PRO A 233 -20.02 -7.71 5.48
N TYR A 234 -20.61 -7.94 4.30
CA TYR A 234 -19.86 -8.18 3.06
C TYR A 234 -19.26 -6.86 2.58
N TYR A 235 -18.00 -6.86 2.13
CA TYR A 235 -17.26 -5.64 1.77
C TYR A 235 -17.88 -4.85 0.60
N ALA A 236 -18.57 -5.53 -0.32
CA ALA A 236 -19.28 -4.93 -1.46
C ALA A 236 -18.48 -3.97 -2.36
N GLY A 237 -17.16 -4.06 -2.37
CA GLY A 237 -16.26 -3.32 -3.27
C GLY A 237 -16.04 -4.05 -4.60
N SER A 238 -14.93 -3.74 -5.28
CA SER A 238 -14.59 -4.35 -6.57
C SER A 238 -13.10 -4.63 -6.73
N PHE A 239 -12.78 -5.69 -7.46
CA PHE A 239 -11.43 -6.00 -7.95
C PHE A 239 -11.50 -6.15 -9.47
N GLU A 240 -10.55 -5.51 -10.17
CA GLU A 240 -10.41 -5.66 -11.62
C GLU A 240 -8.94 -5.91 -11.97
N TYR A 241 -8.70 -6.98 -12.72
CA TYR A 241 -7.36 -7.35 -13.16
C TYR A 241 -7.17 -7.14 -14.65
N GLY A 242 -6.12 -6.40 -15.02
CA GLY A 242 -5.75 -6.20 -16.40
C GLY A 242 -5.15 -7.47 -16.97
N ARG A 243 -5.72 -7.99 -18.07
CA ARG A 243 -5.25 -9.22 -18.74
C ARG A 243 -5.36 -9.15 -20.25
N PRO A 244 -4.59 -9.98 -20.99
CA PRO A 244 -3.35 -10.62 -20.52
C PRO A 244 -2.17 -9.63 -20.53
N MET A 245 -1.09 -9.95 -19.80
CA MET A 245 0.20 -9.26 -19.86
C MET A 245 0.11 -7.76 -19.54
N LYS A 246 -0.71 -7.39 -18.55
CA LYS A 246 -0.75 -6.01 -18.05
C LYS A 246 0.16 -5.87 -16.84
N GLY A 247 1.07 -4.91 -16.91
CA GLY A 247 2.10 -4.68 -15.91
C GLY A 247 1.72 -3.68 -14.83
N HIS A 248 2.74 -3.29 -14.06
CA HIS A 248 2.66 -2.20 -13.11
C HIS A 248 2.29 -0.90 -13.83
N GLY A 249 1.44 -0.06 -13.25
CA GLY A 249 0.92 1.12 -13.94
C GLY A 249 -0.33 0.90 -14.79
N TRP A 250 -0.85 -0.33 -14.88
CA TRP A 250 -2.06 -0.59 -15.67
C TRP A 250 -3.31 0.06 -15.05
N MET A 251 -4.03 0.81 -15.89
CA MET A 251 -5.34 1.37 -15.58
C MET A 251 -6.36 0.94 -16.65
N PRO A 252 -7.60 0.55 -16.31
CA PRO A 252 -8.64 0.27 -17.30
C PRO A 252 -9.29 1.55 -17.87
N MET A 253 -8.89 2.72 -17.37
CA MET A 253 -9.50 4.01 -17.69
C MET A 253 -8.43 5.12 -17.71
N SER A 254 -8.73 6.18 -18.43
CA SER A 254 -7.98 7.44 -18.37
C SER A 254 -8.23 8.17 -17.05
N LEU A 255 -7.36 9.13 -16.71
CA LEU A 255 -7.56 10.00 -15.54
C LEU A 255 -8.86 10.82 -15.63
N SER A 256 -9.27 11.21 -16.84
CA SER A 256 -10.53 11.93 -17.06
C SER A 256 -11.74 11.06 -16.69
N GLU A 257 -11.74 9.80 -17.12
CA GLU A 257 -12.79 8.83 -16.79
C GLU A 257 -12.77 8.50 -15.29
N LEU A 258 -11.60 8.39 -14.66
CA LEU A 258 -11.48 8.21 -13.21
C LEU A 258 -12.11 9.38 -12.44
N VAL A 259 -11.81 10.63 -12.84
CA VAL A 259 -12.42 11.82 -12.23
C VAL A 259 -13.94 11.82 -12.40
N GLN A 260 -14.45 11.38 -13.55
CA GLN A 260 -15.89 11.22 -13.77
C GLN A 260 -16.50 10.15 -12.86
N ALA A 261 -15.85 8.98 -12.73
CA ALA A 261 -16.30 7.91 -11.83
C ALA A 261 -16.33 8.37 -10.36
N MET A 262 -15.32 9.12 -9.92
CA MET A 262 -15.30 9.73 -8.58
C MET A 262 -16.43 10.76 -8.41
N ALA A 263 -16.67 11.63 -9.39
CA ALA A 263 -17.76 12.61 -9.33
C ALA A 263 -19.15 11.94 -9.31
N GLU A 264 -19.33 10.85 -10.04
CA GLU A 264 -20.53 10.03 -10.02
C GLU A 264 -20.75 9.37 -8.65
N HIS A 265 -19.70 8.83 -8.04
CA HIS A 265 -19.74 8.32 -6.67
C HIS A 265 -20.17 9.40 -5.68
N ILE A 266 -19.50 10.55 -5.70
CA ILE A 266 -19.84 11.69 -4.83
C ILE A 266 -21.31 12.10 -5.00
N THR A 267 -21.81 12.14 -6.25
CA THR A 267 -23.21 12.48 -6.53
C THR A 267 -24.19 11.44 -5.99
N ARG A 268 -23.84 10.16 -6.09
CA ARG A 268 -24.70 9.05 -5.65
C ARG A 268 -24.78 8.95 -4.13
N GLU A 269 -23.65 9.15 -3.45
CA GLU A 269 -23.54 9.04 -1.99
C GLU A 269 -23.92 10.33 -1.24
N ALA A 270 -24.21 11.42 -1.97
CA ALA A 270 -24.65 12.67 -1.36
C ALA A 270 -26.03 12.50 -0.68
N PRO A 271 -26.17 12.94 0.59
CA PRO A 271 -27.45 12.91 1.29
C PRO A 271 -28.55 13.71 0.57
N PRO A 272 -29.84 13.37 0.75
CA PRO A 272 -30.95 14.14 0.19
C PRO A 272 -30.88 15.61 0.60
N GLY A 273 -30.92 16.51 -0.38
CA GLY A 273 -30.89 17.96 -0.17
C GLY A 273 -29.52 18.63 -0.36
N GLU A 274 -28.44 17.85 -0.50
CA GLU A 274 -27.12 18.38 -0.88
C GLU A 274 -27.04 18.60 -2.40
N ASP A 275 -26.59 19.79 -2.83
CA ASP A 275 -26.42 20.10 -4.26
C ASP A 275 -25.08 19.56 -4.80
N ALA A 276 -25.02 18.25 -5.01
CA ALA A 276 -23.86 17.60 -5.63
C ALA A 276 -23.65 18.00 -7.10
N LYS A 277 -24.62 18.66 -7.76
CA LYS A 277 -24.49 19.10 -9.16
C LYS A 277 -23.62 20.35 -9.31
N ALA A 278 -23.38 21.10 -8.23
CA ALA A 278 -22.49 22.27 -8.21
C ALA A 278 -21.03 21.96 -8.61
N TRP A 279 -20.67 20.68 -8.73
CA TRP A 279 -19.32 20.18 -8.99
C TRP A 279 -19.11 19.60 -10.39
N ARG A 280 -20.17 19.53 -11.22
CA ARG A 280 -20.04 19.10 -12.62
C ARG A 280 -19.49 20.25 -13.46
N TYR A 281 -18.19 20.21 -13.77
CA TYR A 281 -17.53 21.07 -14.76
C TYR A 281 -17.50 20.40 -16.13
#